data_AF-A0A846DNZ0-F1
#
_entry.id   AF-A0A846DNZ0-F1
#
_cell.length_a   1.000
_cell.length_b   1.000
_cell.length_c   1.000
_cell.angle_alpha   90.00
_cell.angle_beta   90.00
_cell.angle_gamma   90.00
#
_symmetry.space_group_name_H-M   'P 1'
#
loop_
_entity.id
_entity.type
_entity.pdbx_description
1 polymer ?
#
loop_
_entity_poly.entity_id
_entity_poly.type
_entity_poly.pdbx_seq_one_letter_code
_entity_poly.pdbx_strand_id
1 'polypeptide(L)'
;MPLVKLQVASPVLTFTFREMNKPVIVIGLDAAQPSVLEKWMSQGHLQTMRRLRDQGTYGRLKNFEAFSAETPWTTFLTGCSPHTTGYWSPLGFREGSYECYTKAAYDYSEYPPFYALGEDYRVAVFDMPQTRLCEEVNGP
;
A
#
# COMPACT_ATOMS: atom_id res chain seq x y z
N MET A 1 8.20 8.31 -17.92
CA MET A 1 6.93 8.09 -18.63
C MET A 1 6.89 6.65 -19.15
N PRO A 2 5.98 5.79 -18.67
CA PRO A 2 5.74 4.53 -19.33
C PRO A 2 5.12 4.83 -20.70
N LEU A 3 5.71 4.29 -21.77
CA LEU A 3 5.21 4.41 -23.13
C LEU A 3 4.27 3.24 -23.40
N VAL A 4 2.97 3.53 -23.52
CA VAL A 4 1.98 2.58 -24.04
C VAL A 4 2.15 2.53 -25.56
N LYS A 5 2.46 1.36 -26.13
CA LYS A 5 2.38 1.15 -27.57
C LYS A 5 1.00 0.58 -27.90
N LEU A 6 0.19 1.36 -28.60
CA LEU A 6 -0.99 0.85 -29.28
C LEU A 6 -0.54 0.09 -30.52
N GLN A 7 -0.96 -1.17 -30.66
CA GLN A 7 -0.85 -1.89 -31.91
C GLN A 7 -2.23 -2.40 -32.30
N VAL A 8 -2.76 -1.87 -33.41
CA VAL A 8 -4.08 -2.26 -33.93
C VAL A 8 -3.87 -3.38 -34.93
N ALA A 9 -4.10 -4.61 -34.50
CA ALA A 9 -4.26 -5.76 -35.37
C ALA A 9 -5.45 -6.55 -34.82
N SER A 10 -6.60 -6.53 -35.51
CA SER A 10 -7.91 -7.10 -35.07
C SER A 10 -8.82 -6.09 -34.32
N PRO A 11 -10.17 -6.23 -34.32
CA PRO A 11 -11.08 -5.24 -33.73
C PRO A 11 -11.11 -5.27 -32.19
N VAL A 12 -10.14 -5.93 -31.56
CA VAL A 12 -9.97 -6.00 -30.12
C VAL A 12 -8.71 -5.19 -29.78
N LEU A 13 -8.86 -4.12 -29.00
CA LEU A 13 -7.71 -3.43 -28.43
C LEU A 13 -6.97 -4.39 -27.51
N THR A 14 -5.78 -4.83 -27.92
CA THR A 14 -4.87 -5.56 -27.04
C THR A 14 -3.87 -4.57 -26.45
N PHE A 15 -3.93 -4.37 -25.13
CA PHE A 15 -2.89 -3.63 -24.40
C PHE A 15 -1.74 -4.60 -24.10
N THR A 16 -0.62 -4.45 -24.79
CA THR A 16 0.63 -5.11 -24.39
C THR A 16 1.33 -4.27 -23.34
N PHE A 17 1.27 -4.74 -22.09
CA PHE A 17 2.15 -4.25 -21.03
C PHE A 17 3.58 -4.70 -21.34
N ARG A 18 4.54 -3.79 -21.30
CA ARG A 18 5.96 -4.12 -21.49
C ARG A 18 6.44 -4.83 -20.22
N GLU A 19 7.06 -6.00 -20.36
CA GLU A 19 7.74 -6.69 -19.26
C GLU A 19 8.56 -5.70 -18.42
N MET A 20 8.16 -5.54 -17.16
CA MET A 20 8.86 -4.71 -16.19
C MET A 20 10.11 -5.48 -15.75
N ASN A 21 11.20 -5.37 -16.53
CA ASN A 21 12.44 -6.09 -16.26
C ASN A 21 13.24 -5.55 -15.05
N LYS A 22 12.60 -4.79 -14.16
CA LYS A 22 13.19 -4.18 -12.97
C LYS A 22 12.30 -4.51 -11.77
N PRO A 23 12.83 -5.19 -10.74
CA PRO A 23 12.11 -5.42 -9.50
C PRO A 23 11.67 -4.09 -8.88
N VAL A 24 10.45 -4.08 -8.33
CA VAL A 24 9.92 -2.95 -7.55
C VAL A 24 10.01 -3.33 -6.08
N ILE A 25 10.55 -2.42 -5.27
CA ILE A 25 10.63 -2.56 -3.82
C ILE A 25 9.81 -1.45 -3.19
N VAL A 26 8.91 -1.83 -2.29
CA VAL A 26 8.12 -0.91 -1.49
C VAL A 26 8.45 -1.14 -0.02
N ILE A 27 8.81 -0.07 0.69
CA ILE A 27 9.20 -0.12 2.11
C ILE A 27 8.24 0.75 2.89
N GLY A 28 7.48 0.13 3.80
CA GLY A 28 6.74 0.82 4.84
C GLY A 28 7.62 1.01 6.07
N LEU A 29 7.64 2.21 6.64
CA LEU A 29 8.30 2.50 7.91
C LEU A 29 7.22 2.92 8.93
N ASP A 30 6.89 2.05 9.87
CA ASP A 30 5.92 2.38 10.91
C ASP A 30 6.46 3.44 11.89
N ALA A 31 5.57 4.30 12.38
CA ALA A 31 5.89 5.42 13.26
C ALA A 31 6.97 6.38 12.73
N ALA A 32 7.24 6.39 11.42
CA ALA A 32 8.30 7.17 10.81
C ALA A 32 7.89 8.64 10.57
N GLN A 33 7.85 9.42 11.65
CA GLN A 33 7.46 10.83 11.63
C GLN A 33 8.35 11.63 10.66
N PRO A 34 7.82 12.20 9.57
CA PRO A 34 8.72 12.68 8.52
C PRO A 34 9.46 13.98 8.87
N SER A 35 8.98 14.75 9.87
CA SER A 35 9.76 15.89 10.40
C SER A 35 11.04 15.45 11.13
N VAL A 36 11.01 14.28 11.78
CA VAL A 36 12.18 13.70 12.44
C VAL A 36 13.16 13.19 11.38
N LEU A 37 12.66 12.48 10.36
CA LEU A 37 13.47 12.01 9.24
C LEU A 37 14.14 13.17 8.50
N GLU A 38 13.42 14.25 8.21
CA GLU A 38 13.97 15.44 7.56
C GLU A 38 15.07 16.11 8.39
N LYS A 39 14.87 16.22 9.70
CA LYS A 39 15.88 16.73 10.63
C LYS A 39 17.14 15.86 10.62
N TRP A 40 16.99 14.54 10.69
CA TRP A 40 18.14 13.64 10.67
C TRP A 40 18.83 13.57 9.30
N MET A 41 18.09 13.72 8.20
CA MET A 41 18.66 13.88 6.85
C MET A 41 19.49 15.16 6.76
N SER A 42 19.01 16.30 7.29
CA SER A 42 19.74 17.58 7.25
C SER A 42 20.97 17.60 8.16
N GLN A 43 20.93 16.88 9.28
CA GLN A 43 22.07 16.67 10.18
C GLN A 43 23.09 15.65 9.63
N GLY A 44 22.80 15.02 8.49
CA GLY A 44 23.70 14.06 7.86
C GLY A 44 23.66 12.65 8.46
N HIS A 45 22.70 12.31 9.32
CA HIS A 45 22.56 10.97 9.92
C HIS A 45 21.91 9.94 8.97
N LEU A 46 21.14 10.39 7.98
CA LEU A 46 20.39 9.53 7.05
C LEU A 46 20.81 9.79 5.60
N GLN A 47 22.07 9.52 5.24
CA GLN A 47 22.63 9.86 3.93
C GLN A 47 21.93 9.14 2.78
N THR A 48 21.54 7.87 2.96
CA THR A 48 20.81 7.11 1.93
C THR A 48 19.41 7.67 1.69
N MET A 49 18.65 7.96 2.75
CA MET A 49 17.31 8.58 2.60
C MET A 49 17.40 9.97 1.98
N ARG A 50 18.39 10.77 2.39
CA ARG A 50 18.66 12.08 1.78
C ARG A 50 18.93 11.94 0.28
N ARG A 51 19.77 10.99 -0.13
CA ARG A 51 20.06 10.72 -1.55
C ARG A 51 18.81 10.31 -2.32
N LEU A 52 17.97 9.42 -1.76
CA LEU A 52 16.71 9.01 -2.38
C LEU A 52 15.74 10.19 -2.55
N ARG A 53 15.65 11.06 -1.55
CA ARG A 53 14.85 12.29 -1.62
C ARG A 53 15.37 13.24 -2.72
N ASP A 54 16.67 13.50 -2.73
CA ASP A 54 17.29 14.49 -3.61
C ASP A 54 17.36 14.03 -5.08
N GLN A 55 17.43 12.71 -5.33
CA GLN A 55 17.49 12.11 -6.68
C GLN A 55 16.15 11.54 -7.16
N GLY A 56 15.12 11.57 -6.31
CA GLY A 56 13.82 10.96 -6.56
C GLY A 56 12.68 11.96 -6.43
N THR A 57 11.55 11.49 -5.91
CA THR A 57 10.38 12.32 -5.61
C THR A 57 10.00 12.13 -4.15
N TYR A 58 9.69 13.23 -3.48
CA TYR A 58 9.33 13.25 -2.08
C TYR A 58 8.15 14.20 -1.86
N GLY A 59 7.19 13.76 -1.05
CA GLY A 59 5.99 14.54 -0.73
C GLY A 59 5.42 14.14 0.63
N ARG A 60 4.76 15.10 1.29
CA ARG A 60 4.03 14.85 2.53
C ARG A 60 2.62 14.36 2.20
N LEU A 61 2.23 13.23 2.79
CA LEU A 61 0.87 12.72 2.73
C LEU A 61 0.06 13.29 3.90
N LYS A 62 -1.26 13.45 3.68
CA LYS A 62 -2.22 13.78 4.72
C LYS A 62 -3.01 12.54 5.08
N ASN A 63 -3.19 12.31 6.37
CA ASN A 63 -4.06 11.25 6.89
C ASN A 63 -5.49 11.76 7.09
N PHE A 64 -6.41 10.82 7.29
CA PHE A 64 -7.77 11.10 7.70
C PHE A 64 -7.80 11.61 9.15
N GLU A 65 -8.77 12.46 9.48
CA GLU A 65 -8.93 13.01 10.84
C GLU A 65 -9.37 11.92 11.83
N ALA A 66 -10.39 11.14 11.45
CA ALA A 66 -10.75 9.91 12.15
C ALA A 66 -9.80 8.80 11.69
N PHE A 67 -8.69 8.61 12.40
CA PHE A 67 -7.74 7.54 12.11
C PHE A 67 -7.51 6.64 13.32
N SER A 68 -7.34 5.35 13.05
CA SER A 68 -6.72 4.37 13.93
C SER A 68 -5.31 4.06 13.44
N ALA A 69 -4.47 3.42 14.25
CA ALA A 69 -3.12 3.03 13.84
C ALA A 69 -3.12 2.10 12.62
N GLU A 70 -4.23 1.38 12.42
CA GLU A 70 -4.45 0.39 11.38
C GLU A 70 -4.93 0.99 10.05
N THR A 71 -5.60 2.13 10.11
CA THR A 71 -6.25 2.75 8.95
C THR A 71 -5.25 3.10 7.84
N PRO A 72 -4.09 3.74 8.12
CA PRO A 72 -3.11 4.04 7.09
C PRO A 72 -2.66 2.80 6.31
N TRP A 73 -2.45 1.67 7.00
CA TRP A 73 -2.02 0.42 6.36
C TRP A 73 -3.09 -0.13 5.42
N THR A 74 -4.36 -0.16 5.86
CA THR A 74 -5.46 -0.61 4.99
C THR A 74 -5.60 0.27 3.74
N THR A 75 -5.50 1.60 3.91
CA THR A 75 -5.59 2.54 2.78
C THR A 75 -4.40 2.43 1.83
N PHE A 76 -3.20 2.23 2.36
CA PHE A 76 -1.99 1.98 1.57
C PHE A 76 -2.09 0.68 0.77
N LEU A 77 -2.60 -0.39 1.39
CA LEU A 77 -2.71 -1.70 0.77
C LEU A 77 -3.77 -1.73 -0.32
N THR A 78 -4.95 -1.17 -0.07
CA THR A 78 -6.09 -1.23 -1.00
C THR A 78 -6.12 -0.09 -2.01
N GLY A 79 -5.38 1.00 -1.76
CA GLY A 79 -5.53 2.27 -2.50
C GLY A 79 -6.89 2.96 -2.28
N CYS A 80 -7.72 2.45 -1.36
CA CYS A 80 -9.08 2.91 -1.13
C CYS A 80 -9.19 3.72 0.17
N SER A 81 -10.13 4.67 0.20
CA SER A 81 -10.42 5.43 1.42
C SER A 81 -11.21 4.57 2.43
N PRO A 82 -11.19 4.89 3.73
CA PRO A 82 -12.02 4.20 4.72
C PRO A 82 -13.53 4.37 4.46
N HIS A 83 -13.93 5.44 3.75
CA HIS A 83 -15.31 5.61 3.28
C HIS A 83 -15.72 4.60 2.20
N THR A 84 -14.74 4.14 1.40
CA THR A 84 -14.93 3.15 0.35
C THR A 84 -14.91 1.73 0.92
N THR A 85 -13.92 1.42 1.78
CA THR A 85 -13.77 0.07 2.36
C THR A 85 -14.70 -0.19 3.54
N GLY A 86 -15.27 0.86 4.14
CA GLY A 86 -16.04 0.79 5.39
C GLY A 86 -15.20 0.46 6.64
N TYR A 87 -13.88 0.30 6.50
CA TYR A 87 -13.01 -0.13 7.59
C TYR A 87 -12.30 1.06 8.26
N TRP A 88 -12.72 1.36 9.49
CA TRP A 88 -12.21 2.49 10.30
C TRP A 88 -11.37 2.08 11.51
N SER A 89 -11.55 0.85 11.98
CA SER A 89 -10.98 0.39 13.26
C SER A 89 -10.99 -1.14 13.31
N PRO A 90 -10.02 -1.76 14.01
CA PRO A 90 -10.03 -3.20 14.30
C PRO A 90 -11.11 -3.60 15.32
N LEU A 91 -11.82 -2.63 15.93
CA LEU A 91 -12.92 -2.87 16.85
C LEU A 91 -14.26 -2.48 16.23
N GLY A 92 -15.28 -3.28 16.48
CA GLY A 92 -16.67 -3.02 16.13
C GLY A 92 -17.57 -3.11 17.36
N PHE A 93 -18.78 -2.56 17.25
CA PHE A 93 -19.80 -2.59 18.30
C PHE A 93 -21.02 -3.35 17.80
N ARG A 94 -21.65 -4.14 18.66
CA ARG A 94 -22.92 -4.80 18.35
C ARG A 94 -24.07 -3.84 18.57
N GLU A 95 -24.87 -3.64 17.53
CA GLU A 95 -26.05 -2.78 17.57
C GLU A 95 -26.99 -3.15 18.73
N GLY A 96 -27.54 -2.15 19.41
CA GLY A 96 -28.41 -2.34 20.57
C GLY A 96 -27.69 -2.72 21.86
N SER A 97 -26.35 -2.72 21.88
CA SER A 97 -25.56 -3.04 23.07
C SER A 97 -24.26 -2.22 23.15
N TYR A 98 -23.54 -2.35 24.26
CA TYR A 98 -22.16 -1.86 24.41
C TYR A 98 -21.12 -2.97 24.19
N GLU A 99 -21.52 -4.12 23.66
CA GLU A 99 -20.61 -5.22 23.41
C GLU A 99 -19.67 -4.88 22.24
N CYS A 100 -18.36 -4.94 22.51
CA CYS A 100 -17.33 -4.79 21.49
C CYS A 100 -16.95 -6.16 20.90
N TYR A 101 -16.60 -6.18 19.62
CA TYR A 101 -15.99 -7.33 18.97
C TYR A 101 -14.77 -6.92 18.15
N THR A 102 -13.88 -7.87 17.89
CA THR A 102 -12.67 -7.66 17.09
C THR A 102 -12.95 -7.98 15.64
N LYS A 103 -12.77 -6.98 14.76
CA LYS A 103 -12.71 -7.15 13.29
C LYS A 103 -11.34 -7.64 12.81
N ALA A 104 -10.30 -7.43 13.62
CA ALA A 104 -8.89 -7.69 13.26
C ALA A 104 -8.51 -6.91 11.99
N ALA A 105 -7.71 -7.46 11.09
CA ALA A 105 -7.36 -6.82 9.83
C ALA A 105 -8.56 -6.68 8.87
N TYR A 106 -8.50 -5.76 7.91
CA TYR A 106 -9.45 -5.74 6.79
C TYR A 106 -9.47 -7.10 6.06
N ASP A 107 -10.60 -7.51 5.48
CA ASP A 107 -10.73 -8.85 4.89
C ASP A 107 -10.13 -8.99 3.48
N TYR A 108 -9.91 -7.87 2.77
CA TYR A 108 -9.36 -7.80 1.42
C TYR A 108 -10.14 -8.57 0.34
N SER A 109 -11.39 -8.95 0.60
CA SER A 109 -12.23 -9.71 -0.34
C SER A 109 -12.80 -8.84 -1.45
N GLU A 110 -13.17 -7.59 -1.13
CA GLU A 110 -13.69 -6.62 -2.11
C GLU A 110 -12.55 -5.77 -2.72
N TYR A 111 -11.60 -5.35 -1.88
CA TYR A 111 -10.43 -4.58 -2.30
C TYR A 111 -9.15 -5.33 -1.90
N PRO A 112 -8.53 -6.07 -2.84
CA PRO A 112 -7.31 -6.81 -2.56
C PRO A 112 -6.12 -5.86 -2.31
N PRO A 113 -5.07 -6.30 -1.61
CA PRO A 113 -3.86 -5.51 -1.46
C PRO A 113 -3.18 -5.32 -2.83
N PHE A 114 -2.49 -4.20 -3.05
CA PHE A 114 -1.87 -3.88 -4.35
C PHE A 114 -0.83 -4.90 -4.82
N TYR A 115 -0.32 -5.73 -3.91
CA TYR A 115 0.64 -6.77 -4.18
C TYR A 115 0.00 -8.12 -4.61
N ALA A 116 -1.33 -8.24 -4.56
CA ALA A 116 -2.09 -9.38 -5.06
C ALA A 116 -2.11 -9.36 -6.59
N LEU A 117 -1.00 -9.74 -7.21
CA LEU A 117 -0.73 -9.55 -8.64
C LEU A 117 -0.89 -10.84 -9.48
N GLY A 118 -1.29 -11.95 -8.86
CA GLY A 118 -1.49 -13.23 -9.54
C GLY A 118 -0.19 -13.88 -10.01
N GLU A 119 -0.30 -14.78 -10.98
CA GLU A 119 0.83 -15.61 -11.44
C GLU A 119 1.86 -14.83 -12.27
N ASP A 120 1.44 -13.71 -12.88
CA ASP A 120 2.27 -12.88 -13.76
C ASP A 120 3.45 -12.21 -13.03
N TYR A 121 3.38 -12.09 -11.70
CA TYR A 121 4.39 -11.40 -10.90
C TYR A 121 4.85 -12.27 -9.74
N ARG A 122 6.17 -12.38 -9.57
CA ARG A 122 6.75 -12.95 -8.36
C ARG A 122 6.81 -11.89 -7.28
N VAL A 123 6.10 -12.14 -6.18
CA VAL A 123 5.94 -11.18 -5.09
C VAL A 123 6.48 -11.78 -3.80
N ALA A 124 7.18 -10.98 -3.01
CA ALA A 124 7.58 -11.34 -1.65
C ALA A 124 7.04 -10.29 -0.67
N VAL A 125 6.32 -10.73 0.38
CA VAL A 125 5.76 -9.83 1.39
C VAL A 125 6.17 -10.31 2.78
N PHE A 126 6.80 -9.45 3.56
CA PHE A 126 7.20 -9.76 4.92
C PHE A 126 6.85 -8.61 5.87
N ASP A 127 6.40 -8.96 7.07
CA ASP A 127 6.10 -8.04 8.17
C ASP A 127 5.20 -6.85 7.78
N MET A 128 4.26 -7.08 6.86
CA MET A 128 3.35 -6.03 6.40
C MET A 128 2.17 -5.87 7.38
N PRO A 129 2.00 -4.72 8.04
CA PRO A 129 0.96 -4.55 9.04
C PRO A 129 -0.44 -4.67 8.44
N GLN A 130 -1.40 -5.12 9.25
CA GLN A 130 -2.82 -5.22 8.87
C GLN A 130 -3.10 -6.09 7.63
N THR A 131 -2.18 -6.99 7.28
CA THR A 131 -2.40 -7.94 6.17
C THR A 131 -3.00 -9.24 6.67
N ARG A 132 -3.70 -9.92 5.75
CA ARG A 132 -4.10 -11.32 5.87
C ARG A 132 -3.36 -12.13 4.81
N LEU A 133 -3.41 -13.46 4.92
CA LEU A 133 -2.97 -14.32 3.84
C LEU A 133 -3.77 -14.00 2.58
N CYS A 134 -3.08 -13.91 1.45
CA CYS A 134 -3.64 -13.57 0.15
C CYS A 134 -3.24 -14.67 -0.83
N GLU A 135 -4.23 -15.36 -1.41
CA GLU A 135 -4.02 -16.50 -2.31
C GLU A 135 -3.44 -16.06 -3.67
N GLU A 136 -3.60 -14.79 -4.02
CA GLU A 136 -3.18 -14.20 -5.29
C GLU A 136 -1.72 -13.72 -5.28
N VAL A 137 -0.93 -14.19 -4.31
CA VAL A 137 0.50 -13.90 -4.17
C VAL A 137 1.32 -15.10 -4.67
N ASN A 138 2.03 -14.92 -5.79
CA ASN A 138 2.98 -15.90 -6.30
C ASN A 138 4.37 -15.68 -5.68
N GLY A 139 4.59 -16.19 -4.47
CA GLY A 139 5.87 -16.15 -3.79
C GLY A 139 5.76 -16.14 -2.26
N PRO A 140 6.90 -15.91 -1.56
CA PRO A 140 6.97 -16.00 -0.11
C PRO A 140 6.36 -14.81 0.64
#